data_AF-A0A8J2YU77-F1
#
_entry.id   AF-A0A8J2YU77-F1
#
_cell.length_a   1.000
_cell.length_b   1.000
_cell.length_c   1.000
_cell.angle_alpha   90.00
_cell.angle_beta   90.00
_cell.angle_gamma   90.00
#
_symmetry.space_group_name_H-M   'P 1'
#
loop_
_entity.id
_entity.type
_entity.pdbx_description
1 polymer ?
#
loop_
_entity_poly.entity_id
_entity_poly.type
_entity_poly.pdbx_seq_one_letter_code
_entity_poly.pdbx_strand_id
1 'polypeptide(L)' 'MKTEDEWADEVKRILRAEMTRRGITYDQLQEKLAAIGVHETNANLRNKVARGKFTAVFLLQCLSALDAKTLNIN' A
#
# COMPACT_ATOMS: atom_id res chain seq x y z
N MET A 1 15.40 -4.51 -19.02
CA MET A 1 15.00 -5.24 -17.79
C MET A 1 14.80 -4.19 -16.71
N LYS A 2 13.67 -4.22 -15.99
CA LYS A 2 13.43 -3.26 -14.89
C LYS A 2 14.44 -3.49 -13.75
N THR A 3 15.02 -2.41 -13.25
CA THR A 3 15.81 -2.36 -12.01
C THR A 3 14.91 -2.54 -10.79
N GLU A 4 15.49 -2.86 -9.63
CA GLU A 4 14.71 -2.96 -8.38
C GLU A 4 13.98 -1.66 -8.03
N ASP A 5 14.58 -0.51 -8.33
CA ASP A 5 13.97 0.80 -8.06
C ASP A 5 12.80 1.09 -9.01
N GLU A 6 12.88 0.66 -10.27
CA GLU A 6 11.73 0.71 -11.19
C GLU A 6 10.58 -0.18 -10.73
N TRP A 7 10.88 -1.36 -10.17
CA TRP A 7 9.87 -2.22 -9.55
C TRP A 7 9.25 -1.59 -8.30
N ALA A 8 10.06 -1.00 -7.42
CA ALA A 8 9.57 -0.29 -6.24
C ALA A 8 8.68 0.90 -6.62
N ASP A 9 9.04 1.61 -7.69
CA ASP A 9 8.29 2.72 -8.25
C ASP A 9 6.96 2.29 -8.87
N GLU A 10 6.89 1.09 -9.43
CA GLU A 10 5.63 0.50 -9.88
C GLU A 10 4.75 0.11 -8.70
N VAL A 11 5.29 -0.58 -7.70
CA VAL A 11 4.58 -0.99 -6.48
C VAL A 11 3.97 0.21 -5.76
N LYS A 12 4.72 1.30 -5.57
CA LYS A 12 4.18 2.52 -4.92
C LYS A 12 3.03 3.13 -5.72
N ARG A 13 3.13 3.15 -7.07
CA ARG A 13 2.06 3.69 -7.93
C ARG A 13 0.81 2.84 -7.85
N ILE A 14 0.95 1.52 -7.89
CA ILE A 14 -0.18 0.59 -7.80
C ILE A 14 -0.92 0.78 -6.47
N LEU A 15 -0.21 0.74 -5.34
CA LEU A 15 -0.86 0.88 -4.04
C LEU A 15 -1.54 2.26 -3.89
N ARG A 16 -0.89 3.34 -4.34
CA ARG A 16 -1.49 4.68 -4.33
C ARG A 16 -2.71 4.78 -5.24
N ALA A 17 -2.68 4.14 -6.41
CA ALA A 17 -3.82 4.09 -7.30
C ALA A 17 -5.01 3.36 -6.66
N GLU A 18 -4.77 2.26 -5.94
CA GLU A 18 -5.82 1.56 -5.18
C GLU A 18 -6.43 2.44 -4.08
N MET A 19 -5.60 3.23 -3.38
CA MET A 19 -6.07 4.22 -2.40
C MET A 19 -6.91 5.32 -3.08
N THR A 20 -6.42 5.92 -4.17
CA THR A 20 -7.11 6.97 -4.91
C THR A 20 -8.44 6.50 -5.49
N ARG A 21 -8.50 5.29 -6.08
CA ARG A 21 -9.72 4.67 -6.60
C ARG A 21 -10.83 4.54 -5.55
N ARG A 22 -10.46 4.45 -4.28
CA ARG A 22 -11.37 4.30 -3.13
C ARG A 22 -11.55 5.57 -2.32
N GLY A 23 -10.88 6.65 -2.69
CA GLY A 23 -10.91 7.91 -1.92
C GLY A 23 -10.32 7.78 -0.51
N ILE A 24 -9.37 6.87 -0.30
CA ILE A 24 -8.79 6.58 1.02
C ILE A 24 -7.49 7.38 1.22
N THR A 25 -7.40 8.10 2.33
CA THR A 25 -6.18 8.79 2.77
C THR A 25 -5.23 7.85 3.51
N TYR A 26 -3.99 8.28 3.75
CA TYR A 26 -3.05 7.51 4.58
C TYR A 26 -3.55 7.32 6.01
N ASP A 27 -4.19 8.35 6.58
CA ASP A 27 -4.72 8.30 7.95
C ASP A 27 -5.84 7.25 8.03
N GLN A 28 -6.75 7.23 7.04
CA GLN A 28 -7.80 6.22 6.94
C GLN A 28 -7.26 4.81 6.66
N LEU A 29 -6.20 4.69 5.85
CA LEU A 29 -5.54 3.40 5.64
C LEU A 29 -4.90 2.89 6.94
N GLN A 30 -4.29 3.76 7.73
CA GLN A 30 -3.74 3.42 9.03
C GLN A 30 -4.84 2.89 9.97
N GLU A 31 -5.99 3.58 10.04
CA GLU A 31 -7.14 3.14 10.85
C GLU A 31 -7.67 1.77 10.40
N LYS A 32 -7.81 1.57 9.09
CA LYS A 32 -8.28 0.29 8.51
C LYS A 32 -7.28 -0.85 8.74
N LEU A 33 -5.98 -0.57 8.66
CA LEU A 33 -4.92 -1.52 9.00
C LEU A 33 -4.98 -1.89 10.50
N ALA A 34 -5.18 -0.91 11.38
CA ALA A 34 -5.32 -1.17 12.81
C ALA A 34 -6.55 -2.05 13.11
N ALA A 35 -7.66 -1.85 12.40
CA ALA A 35 -8.87 -2.68 12.53
C ALA A 35 -8.64 -4.17 12.20
N ILE A 36 -7.60 -4.50 11.40
CA ILE A 36 -7.19 -5.88 11.09
C ILE A 36 -5.93 -6.33 11.87
N GLY A 37 -5.55 -5.58 12.93
CA GLY A 37 -4.43 -5.90 13.81
C GLY A 37 -3.05 -5.42 13.33
N VAL A 38 -2.99 -4.66 12.23
CA VAL A 38 -1.75 -4.12 11.66
C VAL A 38 -1.53 -2.70 12.17
N HIS A 39 -0.66 -2.56 13.17
CA HIS A 39 -0.39 -1.29 13.81
C HIS A 39 0.79 -0.58 13.14
N GLU A 40 0.48 0.46 12.39
CA GLU A 40 1.47 1.36 11.78
C GLU A 40 1.32 2.75 12.37
N THR A 41 2.42 3.52 12.40
CA THR A 41 2.31 4.98 12.57
C THR A 41 2.13 5.62 11.20
N ASN A 42 1.47 6.77 11.20
CA ASN A 42 1.23 7.55 9.99
C ASN A 42 2.53 7.92 9.24
N ALA A 43 3.63 8.14 9.97
CA ALA A 43 4.96 8.37 9.40
C ALA A 43 5.57 7.08 8.80
N ASN A 44 5.49 5.96 9.52
CA ASN A 44 6.06 4.69 9.04
C ASN A 44 5.32 4.17 7.81
N LEU A 45 3.98 4.27 7.80
CA LEU A 45 3.13 3.94 6.67
C LEU A 45 3.52 4.76 5.43
N ARG A 46 3.57 6.09 5.55
CA ARG A 46 3.98 6.98 4.45
C ARG A 46 5.38 6.62 3.94
N ASN A 47 6.34 6.38 4.82
CA ASN A 47 7.71 6.03 4.45
C ASN A 47 7.81 4.65 3.76
N LYS A 48 7.07 3.63 4.24
CA LYS A 48 7.00 2.32 3.59
C LYS A 48 6.42 2.43 2.19
N VAL A 49 5.28 3.08 2.04
CA VAL A 49 4.62 3.26 0.74
C VAL A 49 5.47 4.10 -0.20
N ALA A 50 6.12 5.17 0.29
CA ALA A 50 7.00 6.01 -0.50
C ALA A 50 8.22 5.24 -1.04
N ARG A 51 8.79 4.33 -0.25
CA ARG A 51 9.94 3.50 -0.67
C ARG A 51 9.56 2.37 -1.62
N GLY A 52 8.31 1.89 -1.62
CA GLY A 52 7.87 0.79 -2.48
C GLY A 52 8.52 -0.58 -2.20
N LYS A 53 9.40 -0.67 -1.20
CA LYS A 53 10.14 -1.88 -0.78
C LYS A 53 9.58 -2.41 0.53
N PHE A 54 8.39 -3.00 0.48
CA PHE A 54 7.73 -3.65 1.61
C PHE A 54 7.42 -5.11 1.29
N THR A 55 7.12 -5.90 2.32
CA THR A 55 6.83 -7.33 2.14
C THR A 55 5.53 -7.54 1.38
N ALA A 56 5.42 -8.68 0.69
CA ALA A 56 4.15 -9.08 0.07
C ALA A 56 3.02 -9.21 1.10
N VAL A 57 3.34 -9.60 2.34
CA VAL A 57 2.38 -9.63 3.46
C VAL A 57 1.79 -8.24 3.71
N PHE A 58 2.64 -7.21 3.78
CA PHE A 58 2.17 -5.84 3.97
C PHE A 58 1.32 -5.36 2.79
N LEU A 59 1.70 -5.71 1.55
CA LEU A 59 0.87 -5.41 0.38
C LEU A 59 -0.54 -6.01 0.53
N LEU A 60 -0.64 -7.29 0.87
CA LEU A 60 -1.93 -7.97 1.04
C LEU A 60 -2.74 -7.37 2.19
N GLN A 61 -2.10 -6.99 3.30
CA GLN A 61 -2.75 -6.29 4.41
C GLN A 61 -3.34 -4.95 3.95
N CYS A 62 -2.58 -4.16 3.19
CA CYS A 62 -3.10 -2.91 2.63
C CYS A 62 -4.26 -3.17 1.66
N LEU A 63 -4.14 -4.13 0.75
CA LEU A 63 -5.22 -4.45 -0.20
C LEU A 63 -6.47 -4.95 0.52
N SER A 64 -6.32 -5.77 1.55
CA SER A 64 -7.44 -6.22 2.39
C SER A 64 -8.09 -5.06 3.14
N ALA A 65 -7.31 -4.15 3.73
CA ALA A 65 -7.81 -2.97 4.41
C ALA A 65 -8.55 -2.01 3.45
N LEU A 66 -8.14 -1.97 2.19
CA LEU A 66 -8.78 -1.23 1.12
C LEU A 66 -10.00 -1.96 0.51
N ASP A 67 -10.31 -3.21 0.89
CA ASP A 67 -11.30 -4.05 0.19
C ASP A 67 -11.00 -4.17 -1.33
N ALA A 68 -9.71 -4.39 -1.66
CA ALA A 68 -9.25 -4.66 -3.01
C ALA A 68 -9.28 -6.14 -3.34
N LYS A 69 -10.17 -6.51 -4.25
CA LYS A 69 -10.37 -7.91 -4.71
C LYS A 69 -9.48 -8.29 -5.90
N THR A 70 -9.08 -7.30 -6.68
CA THR A 70 -8.21 -7.47 -7.85
C THR A 70 -7.09 -6.45 -7.79
N LEU A 71 -5.91 -6.88 -8.24
CA LEU A 71 -4.76 -6.01 -8.40
C LEU A 71 -4.36 -6.03 -9.87
N ASN A 72 -4.45 -4.88 -10.52
CA ASN A 72 -3.95 -4.74 -11.88
C ASN A 72 -2.48 -4.33 -11.84
N ILE A 73 -1.63 -5.23 -12.33
CA ILE A 73 -0.22 -5.00 -12.62
C ILE A 73 -0.14 -4.94 -14.16
N ASN A 74 0.06 -3.76 -14.73
CA ASN A 74 0.14 -3.63 -16.18
C ASN A 74 1.49 -4.16 -16.70
#